data_AF-A0A0D2ZZE9-F1
#
_entry.id   AF-A0A0D2ZZE9-F1
#
_cell.length_a   1.000
_cell.length_b   1.000
_cell.length_c   1.000
_cell.angle_alpha   90.00
_cell.angle_beta   90.00
_cell.angle_gamma   90.00
#
_symmetry.space_group_name_H-M   'P 1'
#
loop_
_entity.id
_entity.type
_entity.pdbx_description
1 polymer ?
#
loop_
_entity_poly.entity_id
_entity_poly.type
_entity_poly.pdbx_seq_one_letter_code
_entity_poly.pdbx_strand_id
1 'polypeptide(L)'
;FLEPLELCYRSLCDCGDRPIADGSLLDFLRQVSTFGLALVKLDIRQESDRHTDVLDAITQHLGIGSYKEWSEDKRQDWLLSELSGKRPLFGPDLPKTEEIADVLDTFKVISELPYD
;
A
#
# COMPACT_ATOMS: atom_id res chain seq x y z
N PHE A 1 7.22 13.94 -12.57
CA PHE A 1 7.00 13.91 -14.03
C PHE A 1 6.28 15.16 -14.55
N LEU A 2 5.30 15.72 -13.81
CA LEU A 2 4.54 16.89 -14.25
C LEU A 2 5.33 18.21 -14.32
N GLU A 3 6.28 18.43 -13.41
CA GLU A 3 7.03 19.69 -13.27
C GLU A 3 7.55 20.29 -14.61
N PRO A 4 8.27 19.54 -15.48
CA PRO A 4 8.72 20.10 -16.76
C PRO A 4 7.56 20.41 -17.73
N LEU A 5 6.47 19.63 -17.71
CA LEU A 5 5.30 19.87 -18.57
C LEU A 5 4.55 21.13 -18.14
N GLU A 6 4.41 21.33 -16.82
CA GLU A 6 3.81 22.53 -16.23
C GLU A 6 4.67 23.77 -16.47
N LEU A 7 6.00 23.63 -16.47
CA LEU A 7 6.92 24.70 -16.86
C LEU A 7 6.69 25.14 -18.31
N CYS A 8 6.65 24.19 -19.25
CA CYS A 8 6.35 24.48 -20.66
C CYS A 8 4.97 25.12 -20.84
N TYR A 9 3.94 24.61 -20.15
CA TYR A 9 2.59 25.14 -20.25
C TYR A 9 2.51 26.59 -19.76
N ARG A 10 3.11 26.89 -18.60
CA ARG A 10 3.20 28.26 -18.07
C ARG A 10 3.98 29.17 -19.02
N SER A 11 5.13 28.74 -19.51
CA SER A 11 5.95 29.54 -20.43
C SER A 11 5.20 29.89 -21.72
N LEU A 12 4.45 28.95 -22.31
CA LEU A 12 3.64 29.22 -23.51
C LEU A 12 2.51 30.20 -23.21
N CYS A 13 1.86 30.06 -22.05
CA CYS A 13 0.83 31.01 -21.63
C CYS A 13 1.39 32.42 -21.45
N ASP A 14 2.55 32.56 -20.81
CA ASP A 14 3.18 33.85 -20.52
C ASP A 14 3.67 34.57 -21.79
N CYS A 15 4.05 33.82 -22.82
CA CYS A 15 4.44 34.36 -24.13
C CYS A 15 3.23 34.66 -25.06
N GLY A 16 1.99 34.42 -24.62
CA GLY A 16 0.78 34.65 -25.42
C GLY A 16 0.38 33.48 -26.33
N ASP A 17 1.12 32.37 -26.29
CA ASP A 17 0.91 31.15 -27.08
C ASP A 17 -0.03 30.14 -26.42
N ARG A 18 -1.02 30.61 -25.64
CA ARG A 18 -2.00 29.74 -24.98
C ARG A 18 -2.72 28.78 -25.94
N PRO A 19 -3.12 29.16 -27.17
CA PRO A 19 -3.72 28.21 -28.10
C PRO A 19 -2.82 27.02 -28.44
N ILE A 20 -1.49 27.18 -28.39
CA ILE A 20 -0.52 26.09 -28.56
C ILE A 20 -0.46 25.25 -27.29
N ALA A 21 -0.40 25.89 -26.12
CA ALA A 21 -0.40 25.22 -24.81
C ALA A 21 -1.64 24.33 -24.62
N ASP A 22 -2.82 24.82 -25.04
CA ASP A 22 -4.11 24.13 -24.91
C ASP A 22 -4.33 23.02 -25.97
N GLY A 23 -3.34 22.78 -26.84
CA GLY A 23 -3.34 21.65 -27.78
C GLY A 23 -2.77 20.37 -27.15
N SER A 24 -1.84 19.72 -27.87
CA SER A 24 -1.28 18.43 -27.47
C SER A 24 -0.58 18.44 -26.09
N LEU A 25 -0.08 19.58 -25.64
CA LEU A 25 0.53 19.69 -24.31
C LEU A 25 -0.51 19.54 -23.19
N LEU A 26 -1.67 20.19 -23.31
CA LEU A 26 -2.76 20.05 -22.36
C LEU A 26 -3.32 18.62 -22.35
N ASP A 27 -3.45 18.00 -23.52
CA ASP A 27 -3.85 16.59 -23.62
C ASP A 27 -2.86 15.67 -22.89
N PHE A 28 -1.55 15.91 -23.06
CA PHE A 28 -0.52 15.12 -22.39
C PHE A 28 -0.52 15.34 -20.87
N LEU A 29 -0.69 16.58 -20.40
CA LEU A 29 -0.85 16.89 -18.97
C LEU A 29 -2.05 16.15 -18.37
N ARG A 30 -3.18 16.11 -19.08
CA ARG A 30 -4.39 15.38 -18.65
C ARG A 30 -4.15 13.87 -18.62
N GLN A 31 -3.47 13.31 -19.63
CA GLN A 31 -3.12 11.89 -19.66
C GLN A 31 -2.23 11.51 -18.47
N VAL A 32 -1.16 12.26 -18.22
CA VAL A 32 -0.28 12.03 -17.08
C VAL A 32 -1.05 12.15 -15.76
N SER A 33 -1.92 13.14 -15.63
CA SER A 33 -2.72 13.34 -14.41
C SER A 33 -3.75 12.24 -14.19
N THR A 34 -4.27 11.64 -15.27
CA THR A 34 -5.29 10.59 -15.22
C THR A 34 -4.69 9.22 -14.98
N PHE A 35 -3.58 8.91 -15.66
CA PHE A 35 -3.01 7.57 -15.73
C PHE A 35 -1.72 7.42 -14.90
N GLY A 36 -1.09 8.53 -14.51
CA GLY A 36 0.18 8.49 -13.80
C GLY A 36 1.25 7.74 -14.60
N LEU A 37 2.13 7.06 -13.88
CA LEU A 37 3.17 6.20 -14.47
C LEU A 37 2.75 4.72 -14.54
N ALA A 38 1.73 4.33 -13.76
CA ALA A 38 1.26 2.94 -13.64
C ALA A 38 0.04 2.60 -14.51
N LEU A 39 -0.56 3.59 -15.17
CA LEU A 39 -1.84 3.54 -15.91
C LEU A 39 -3.07 3.29 -15.04
N VAL A 40 -3.00 2.28 -14.17
CA VAL A 40 -4.04 1.87 -13.24
C VAL A 40 -3.41 1.57 -11.89
N LYS A 41 -4.19 1.78 -10.82
CA LYS A 41 -3.82 1.27 -9.50
C LYS A 41 -4.25 -0.19 -9.39
N LEU A 42 -3.39 -1.02 -8.80
CA LEU A 42 -3.66 -2.44 -8.60
C LEU A 42 -4.30 -2.66 -7.23
N ASP A 43 -5.53 -3.18 -7.22
CA ASP A 43 -6.20 -3.58 -5.99
C ASP A 43 -5.65 -4.92 -5.50
N ILE A 44 -5.31 -4.99 -4.20
CA ILE A 44 -4.90 -6.22 -3.53
C ILE A 44 -6.08 -6.74 -2.71
N ARG A 45 -6.43 -8.02 -2.90
CA ARG A 45 -7.54 -8.66 -2.20
C ARG A 45 -7.14 -10.01 -1.65
N GLN A 46 -7.48 -10.24 -0.39
CA GLN A 46 -7.33 -11.51 0.32
C GLN A 46 -8.50 -11.69 1.29
N GLU A 47 -8.84 -12.93 1.65
CA GLU A 47 -9.91 -13.23 2.60
C GLU A 47 -9.50 -12.98 4.06
N SER A 48 -10.47 -12.62 4.91
CA SER A 48 -10.23 -12.27 6.32
C SER A 48 -9.60 -13.40 7.13
N ASP A 49 -9.96 -14.65 6.81
CA ASP A 49 -9.51 -15.82 7.56
C ASP A 49 -8.00 -16.02 7.37
N ARG A 50 -7.46 -15.79 6.17
CA ARG A 50 -6.02 -15.81 5.90
C ARG A 50 -5.25 -14.80 6.75
N HIS A 51 -5.79 -13.61 7.00
CA HIS A 51 -5.17 -12.65 7.92
C HIS A 51 -5.26 -13.10 9.38
N THR A 52 -6.40 -13.68 9.76
CA THR A 52 -6.60 -14.25 11.11
C THR A 52 -5.61 -15.37 11.38
N ASP A 53 -5.34 -16.22 10.39
CA ASP A 53 -4.37 -17.32 10.46
C ASP A 53 -2.94 -16.84 10.71
N VAL A 54 -2.54 -15.75 10.03
CA VAL A 54 -1.23 -15.12 10.28
C VAL A 54 -1.13 -14.56 11.70
N LEU A 55 -2.14 -13.80 12.13
CA LEU A 55 -2.15 -13.22 13.48
C LEU A 55 -2.14 -14.30 14.56
N ASP A 56 -2.87 -15.39 14.34
CA ASP A 56 -2.91 -16.54 15.23
C ASP A 56 -1.55 -17.21 15.36
N ALA A 57 -0.89 -17.50 14.23
CA ALA A 57 0.46 -18.07 14.22
C ALA A 57 1.47 -17.18 14.96
N ILE A 58 1.37 -15.84 14.80
CA ILE A 58 2.19 -14.88 15.54
C ILE A 58 1.91 -14.97 17.05
N THR A 59 0.65 -14.89 17.46
CA THR A 59 0.29 -14.92 18.89
C THR A 59 0.67 -16.24 19.57
N GLN A 60 0.55 -17.37 18.87
CA GLN A 60 0.98 -18.68 19.35
C GLN A 60 2.50 -18.76 19.48
N HIS A 61 3.25 -18.28 18.48
CA HIS A 61 4.72 -18.26 18.51
C HIS A 61 5.27 -17.41 19.65
N LEU A 62 4.63 -16.27 19.94
CA LEU A 62 5.00 -15.40 21.06
C LEU A 62 4.56 -15.92 22.43
N GLY A 63 3.76 -17.00 22.48
CA GLY A 63 3.25 -17.58 23.72
C GLY A 63 2.20 -16.72 24.44
N ILE A 64 1.51 -15.83 23.72
CA ILE A 64 0.50 -14.91 24.29
C ILE A 64 -0.95 -15.37 24.07
N GLY A 65 -1.15 -16.50 23.38
CA GLY A 65 -2.43 -17.18 23.19
C GLY A 65 -2.75 -17.45 21.72
N SER A 66 -4.00 -17.80 21.43
CA SER A 66 -4.53 -17.96 20.08
C SER A 66 -5.46 -16.81 19.73
N TYR A 67 -5.06 -15.95 18.80
CA TYR A 67 -5.90 -14.87 18.25
C TYR A 67 -7.24 -15.39 17.69
N LYS A 68 -7.25 -16.59 17.08
CA LYS A 68 -8.48 -17.22 16.57
C LYS A 68 -9.51 -17.45 17.65
N GLU A 69 -9.08 -17.87 18.84
CA GLU A 69 -9.96 -18.19 19.96
C GLU A 69 -10.43 -16.96 20.74
N TRP A 70 -9.85 -15.78 20.50
CA TRP A 70 -10.23 -14.56 21.21
C TRP A 70 -11.59 -14.04 20.77
N SER A 71 -12.32 -13.45 21.72
CA SER A 71 -13.49 -12.63 21.43
C SER A 71 -13.09 -11.40 20.60
N GLU A 72 -14.05 -10.84 19.89
CA GLU A 72 -13.83 -9.64 19.07
C GLU A 72 -13.27 -8.47 19.88
N ASP A 73 -13.82 -8.19 21.06
CA ASP A 73 -13.32 -7.12 21.95
C ASP A 73 -11.83 -7.31 22.29
N LYS A 74 -11.44 -8.56 22.60
CA LYS A 74 -10.05 -8.88 22.94
C LYS A 74 -9.13 -8.75 21.72
N ARG A 75 -9.60 -9.11 20.52
CA ARG A 75 -8.85 -8.91 19.27
C ARG A 75 -8.59 -7.42 19.04
N GLN A 76 -9.60 -6.57 19.19
CA GLN A 76 -9.46 -5.13 19.04
C GLN A 76 -8.51 -4.53 20.05
N ASP A 77 -8.67 -4.86 21.34
CA ASP A 77 -7.78 -4.38 22.41
C ASP A 77 -6.32 -4.72 22.13
N TRP A 78 -6.04 -5.95 21.72
CA TRP A 78 -4.69 -6.38 21.39
C TRP A 78 -4.15 -5.69 20.13
N LEU A 79 -4.94 -5.60 19.05
CA LEU A 79 -4.53 -4.90 17.83
C LEU A 79 -4.20 -3.44 18.11
N LEU A 80 -5.03 -2.73 18.88
CA LEU A 80 -4.78 -1.33 19.23
C LEU A 80 -3.52 -1.17 20.09
N SER A 81 -3.28 -2.10 21.03
CA SER A 81 -2.05 -2.14 21.82
C SER A 81 -0.82 -2.27 20.92
N GLU A 82 -0.79 -3.25 20.02
CA GLU A 82 0.34 -3.47 19.10
C GLU A 82 0.52 -2.31 18.10
N LEU A 83 -0.57 -1.76 17.56
CA LEU A 83 -0.54 -0.60 16.64
C LEU A 83 0.00 0.68 17.29
N SER A 84 -0.24 0.86 18.60
CA SER A 84 0.31 2.00 19.35
C SER A 84 1.77 1.81 19.77
N GLY A 85 2.22 0.55 19.80
CA GLY A 85 3.57 0.16 20.13
C GLY A 85 4.59 0.52 19.04
N LYS A 86 5.86 0.61 19.44
CA LYS A 86 7.00 0.76 18.50
C LYS A 86 7.87 -0.48 18.41
N ARG A 87 7.54 -1.52 19.17
CA ARG A 87 8.29 -2.77 19.21
C ARG A 87 7.91 -3.60 17.96
N PRO A 88 8.89 -4.16 17.22
CA PRO A 88 8.59 -5.13 16.18
C PRO A 88 7.83 -6.34 16.74
N LEU A 89 6.76 -6.73 16.04
CA LEU A 89 5.82 -7.77 16.51
C LEU A 89 6.42 -9.19 16.43
N PHE A 90 7.10 -9.53 15.34
CA PHE A 90 7.70 -10.85 15.14
C PHE A 90 9.07 -10.76 14.46
N GLY A 91 9.90 -11.79 14.67
CA GLY A 91 11.22 -11.93 14.06
C GLY A 91 11.23 -12.83 12.82
N PRO A 92 12.41 -13.03 12.20
CA PRO A 92 12.57 -13.91 11.05
C PRO A 92 12.32 -15.40 11.36
N ASP A 93 12.26 -15.76 12.64
CA ASP A 93 12.08 -17.11 13.18
C ASP A 93 10.62 -17.57 13.28
N LEU A 94 9.64 -16.73 12.92
CA LEU A 94 8.23 -17.10 12.89
C LEU A 94 8.03 -18.34 11.97
N PRO A 95 7.49 -19.46 12.48
CA PRO A 95 7.13 -20.61 11.67
C PRO A 95 6.01 -20.25 10.69
N LYS A 96 6.16 -20.61 9.41
CA LYS A 96 5.21 -20.27 8.35
C LYS A 96 4.78 -21.51 7.60
N THR A 97 3.47 -21.70 7.46
CA THR A 97 2.90 -22.55 6.41
C THR A 97 3.01 -21.83 5.05
N GLU A 98 2.76 -22.53 3.96
CA GLU A 98 2.71 -21.93 2.62
C GLU A 98 1.69 -20.77 2.57
N GLU A 99 0.51 -20.96 3.15
CA GLU A 99 -0.54 -19.95 3.22
C GLU A 99 -0.16 -18.72 4.05
N ILE A 100 0.57 -18.89 5.15
CA ILE A 100 1.07 -17.78 5.97
C ILE A 100 2.19 -17.04 5.25
N ALA A 101 3.10 -17.77 4.59
CA ALA A 101 4.18 -17.20 3.81
C ALA A 101 3.63 -16.33 2.67
N ASP A 102 2.65 -16.83 1.92
CA ASP A 102 2.00 -16.10 0.83
C ASP A 102 1.42 -14.73 1.26
N VAL A 103 0.75 -14.67 2.42
CA VAL A 103 0.22 -13.41 2.96
C VAL A 103 1.33 -12.43 3.32
N LEU A 104 2.36 -12.90 4.03
CA LEU A 104 3.49 -12.07 4.45
C LEU A 104 4.33 -11.60 3.26
N ASP A 105 4.55 -12.46 2.28
CA ASP A 105 5.30 -12.16 1.06
C ASP A 105 4.51 -11.20 0.16
N THR A 106 3.18 -11.27 0.13
CA THR A 106 2.33 -10.26 -0.53
C THR A 106 2.59 -8.87 0.07
N PHE A 107 2.58 -8.73 1.40
CA PHE A 107 2.91 -7.45 2.05
C PHE A 107 4.35 -7.01 1.81
N LYS A 108 5.29 -7.96 1.73
CA LYS A 108 6.68 -7.67 1.38
C LYS A 108 6.78 -7.06 -0.03
N VAL A 109 6.13 -7.66 -1.03
CA VAL A 109 6.06 -7.13 -2.39
C VAL A 109 5.46 -5.72 -2.38
N ILE A 110 4.35 -5.51 -1.68
CA ILE A 110 3.73 -4.17 -1.55
C ILE A 110 4.71 -3.15 -0.96
N SER A 111 5.51 -3.54 0.04
CA SER A 111 6.47 -2.65 0.70
C SER A 111 7.70 -2.31 -0.15
N GLU A 112 8.00 -3.13 -1.17
CA GLU A 112 9.16 -2.97 -2.06
C GLU A 112 8.81 -2.25 -3.36
N LEU A 113 7.51 -2.17 -3.71
CA LEU A 113 7.03 -1.50 -4.91
C LEU A 113 6.88 0.02 -4.72
N PRO A 114 6.95 0.82 -5.82
CA PRO A 114 6.68 2.25 -5.77
C PRO A 114 5.27 2.56 -5.23
N TYR A 115 5.16 3.66 -4.49
CA TYR A 115 3.90 4.09 -3.86
C TYR A 115 2.84 4.63 -4.84
N ASP A 116 3.23 4.97 -6.08
CA ASP A 116 2.46 5.65 -7.14
C ASP A 116 0.92 5.79 -6.93
#